data_AF-A0A8T6VFZ3-F1
#
_entry.id   AF-A0A8T6VFZ3-F1
#
_cell.length_a   1.000
_cell.length_b   1.000
_cell.length_c   1.000
_cell.angle_alpha   90.00
_cell.angle_beta   90.00
_cell.angle_gamma   90.00
#
_symmetry.space_group_name_H-M   'P 1'
#
loop_
_entity.id
_entity.type
_entity.pdbx_description
1 polymer ?
#
loop_
_entity_poly.entity_id
_entity_poly.type
_entity_poly.pdbx_seq_one_letter_code
_entity_poly.pdbx_strand_id
1 'polypeptide(L)'
;MRNRLELTDLIRLITQKTSTVTPILYGTVVVLFLNLNVVRSPILGVPTSILFMLISSIMIGQALFRNETPFMKLMLGNLIVIVTLGITGWIAMILHNLDNTSTLIVFLVTASIAAILNKRMNSSNGTE
;
A
#
# COMPACT_ATOMS: atom_id res chain seq x y z
N MET A 1 -13.98 -11.69 -19.61
CA MET A 1 -14.19 -12.50 -18.38
C MET A 1 -12.88 -12.94 -17.73
N ARG A 2 -11.91 -13.51 -18.47
CA ARG A 2 -10.63 -14.01 -17.93
C ARG A 2 -9.86 -13.02 -17.02
N ASN A 3 -9.69 -11.77 -17.45
CA ASN A 3 -8.92 -10.76 -16.68
C ASN A 3 -9.58 -10.36 -15.34
N ARG A 4 -10.90 -10.55 -15.19
CA ARG A 4 -11.57 -10.27 -13.91
C ARG A 4 -11.40 -11.43 -12.92
N LEU A 5 -11.22 -12.67 -13.40
CA LEU A 5 -10.92 -13.81 -12.54
C LEU A 5 -9.53 -13.66 -11.90
N GLU A 6 -8.49 -13.38 -12.69
CA GLU A 6 -7.11 -13.26 -12.18
C GLU A 6 -6.95 -12.12 -11.17
N LEU A 7 -7.62 -10.99 -11.41
CA LEU A 7 -7.62 -9.87 -10.46
C LEU A 7 -8.28 -10.25 -9.13
N THR A 8 -9.36 -11.02 -9.20
CA THR A 8 -10.09 -11.48 -8.01
C THR A 8 -9.26 -12.47 -7.20
N ASP A 9 -8.51 -13.34 -7.87
CA ASP A 9 -7.61 -14.30 -7.23
C ASP A 9 -6.42 -13.61 -6.55
N LEU A 10 -5.80 -12.61 -7.20
CA LEU A 10 -4.76 -11.79 -6.59
C LEU A 10 -5.27 -11.05 -5.35
N ILE A 11 -6.43 -10.41 -5.47
CA ILE A 11 -7.07 -9.67 -4.38
C ILE A 11 -7.42 -10.61 -3.22
N ARG A 12 -7.89 -11.84 -3.49
CA ARG A 12 -8.12 -12.86 -2.46
C ARG A 12 -6.83 -13.32 -1.80
N LEU A 13 -5.79 -13.59 -2.57
CA LEU A 13 -4.50 -14.09 -2.06
C LEU A 13 -3.86 -13.09 -1.10
N ILE A 14 -3.93 -11.80 -1.44
CA ILE A 14 -3.41 -10.72 -0.62
C ILE A 14 -4.25 -10.52 0.66
N THR A 15 -5.57 -10.68 0.57
CA THR A 15 -6.45 -10.44 1.72
C THR A 15 -6.52 -11.61 2.70
N GLN A 16 -6.54 -12.85 2.20
CA GLN A 16 -6.61 -14.05 3.02
C GLN A 16 -5.38 -14.21 3.94
N LYS A 17 -4.21 -13.69 3.52
CA LYS A 17 -2.96 -13.75 4.29
C LYS A 17 -2.52 -12.38 4.78
N THR A 18 -3.45 -11.62 5.34
CA THR A 18 -3.23 -10.26 5.87
C THR A 18 -1.99 -10.16 6.80
N SER A 19 -1.80 -11.16 7.65
CA SER A 19 -0.65 -11.26 8.58
C SER A 19 0.69 -11.51 7.88
N THR A 20 0.69 -12.15 6.71
CA THR A 20 1.90 -12.41 5.90
C THR A 20 2.18 -11.29 4.91
N VAL A 21 1.15 -10.59 4.44
CA VAL A 21 1.28 -9.49 3.49
C VAL A 21 1.82 -8.22 4.15
N THR A 22 1.46 -7.98 5.40
CA THR A 22 1.94 -6.81 6.16
C THR A 22 3.47 -6.73 6.26
N PRO A 23 4.21 -7.79 6.65
CA PRO A 23 5.68 -7.75 6.63
C PRO A 23 6.27 -7.62 5.22
N ILE A 24 5.61 -8.17 4.19
CA ILE A 24 6.01 -7.96 2.79
C ILE A 24 5.90 -6.48 2.41
N LEU A 25 4.82 -5.80 2.82
CA LEU A 25 4.63 -4.37 2.60
C LEU A 25 5.70 -3.52 3.29
N TYR A 26 6.08 -3.85 4.52
CA TYR A 26 7.21 -3.16 5.17
C TYR A 26 8.53 -3.48 4.47
N GLY A 27 8.73 -4.71 4.00
CA GLY A 27 9.88 -5.09 3.20
C GLY A 27 10.02 -4.25 1.92
N THR A 28 8.92 -3.98 1.20
CA THR A 28 8.97 -3.13 0.01
C THR A 28 9.32 -1.67 0.34
N VAL A 29 8.88 -1.14 1.49
CA VAL A 29 9.31 0.18 1.97
C VAL A 29 10.82 0.24 2.22
N VAL A 30 11.39 -0.80 2.85
CA VAL A 30 12.84 -0.88 3.08
C VAL A 30 13.61 -0.94 1.77
N VAL A 31 13.15 -1.74 0.81
CA VAL A 31 13.77 -1.82 -0.53
C VAL A 31 13.70 -0.47 -1.26
N LEU A 32 12.57 0.24 -1.19
CA LEU A 32 12.45 1.59 -1.75
C LEU A 32 13.44 2.56 -1.14
N PHE A 33 13.59 2.53 0.18
CA PHE A 33 14.53 3.38 0.90
C PHE A 33 15.99 3.10 0.52
N LEU A 34 16.38 1.82 0.45
CA LEU A 34 17.71 1.41 0.00
C LEU A 34 17.94 1.82 -1.46
N ASN A 35 16.93 1.72 -2.31
CA ASN A 35 17.05 2.15 -3.69
C ASN A 35 17.21 3.68 -3.81
N LEU A 36 16.52 4.46 -2.98
CA LEU A 36 16.67 5.93 -2.96
C LEU A 36 18.05 6.38 -2.44
N ASN A 37 18.59 5.72 -1.42
CA ASN A 37 19.82 6.18 -0.74
C ASN A 37 21.10 5.56 -1.29
N VAL A 38 21.07 4.26 -1.62
CA VAL A 38 22.27 3.47 -1.92
C VAL A 38 22.36 3.17 -3.42
N VAL A 39 21.33 2.55 -3.99
CA VAL A 39 21.44 1.95 -5.33
C VAL A 39 21.14 2.96 -6.44
N ARG A 40 20.17 3.85 -6.24
CA ARG A 40 19.70 4.87 -7.19
C ARG A 40 19.38 4.31 -8.58
N SER A 41 18.85 3.09 -8.64
CA SER A 41 18.53 2.43 -9.91
C SER A 41 17.04 2.57 -10.23
N PRO A 42 16.68 3.13 -11.40
CA PRO A 42 15.30 3.14 -11.89
C PRO A 42 14.74 1.73 -12.09
N ILE A 43 15.61 0.78 -12.50
CA ILE A 43 15.24 -0.60 -12.83
C ILE A 43 14.72 -1.34 -11.59
N LEU A 44 15.25 -1.02 -10.41
CA LEU A 44 14.77 -1.57 -9.13
C LEU A 44 13.66 -0.70 -8.53
N GLY A 45 13.79 0.62 -8.60
CA GLY A 45 12.85 1.54 -7.97
C GLY A 45 11.43 1.47 -8.53
N VAL A 46 11.30 1.43 -9.86
CA VAL A 46 9.98 1.40 -10.53
C VAL A 46 9.18 0.15 -10.15
N PRO A 47 9.69 -1.08 -10.32
CA PRO A 47 8.91 -2.27 -9.97
C PRO A 47 8.60 -2.35 -8.47
N THR A 48 9.52 -1.95 -7.59
CA THR A 48 9.24 -1.94 -6.15
C THR A 48 8.16 -0.91 -5.78
N SER A 49 8.15 0.26 -6.43
CA SER A 49 7.12 1.28 -6.22
C SER A 49 5.75 0.79 -6.66
N ILE A 50 5.68 0.14 -7.83
CA ILE A 50 4.44 -0.46 -8.34
C ILE A 50 3.93 -1.53 -7.37
N LEU A 51 4.81 -2.39 -6.86
CA LEU A 51 4.44 -3.42 -5.87
C LEU A 51 3.92 -2.79 -4.57
N PHE A 52 4.61 -1.78 -4.04
CA PHE A 52 4.17 -1.05 -2.85
C PHE A 52 2.77 -0.44 -3.03
N MET A 53 2.55 0.24 -4.16
CA MET A 53 1.30 0.90 -4.49
C MET A 53 0.16 -0.12 -4.69
N LEU A 54 0.45 -1.24 -5.37
CA LEU A 54 -0.51 -2.32 -5.59
C LEU A 54 -0.95 -2.98 -4.28
N ILE A 55 0.00 -3.37 -3.43
CA ILE A 55 -0.31 -4.02 -2.14
C ILE A 55 -1.08 -3.05 -1.24
N SER A 56 -0.61 -1.80 -1.12
CA SER A 56 -1.28 -0.77 -0.30
C SER A 56 -2.70 -0.50 -0.79
N SER A 57 -2.89 -0.39 -2.11
CA SER A 57 -4.19 -0.16 -2.73
C SER A 57 -5.15 -1.31 -2.46
N ILE A 58 -4.69 -2.55 -2.59
CA ILE A 58 -5.54 -3.73 -2.34
C ILE A 58 -5.93 -3.79 -0.86
N MET A 59 -5.00 -3.53 0.06
CA MET A 59 -5.30 -3.52 1.50
C MET A 59 -6.32 -2.43 1.86
N ILE A 60 -6.14 -1.20 1.36
CA ILE A 60 -7.06 -0.08 1.63
C ILE A 60 -8.41 -0.28 0.92
N GLY A 61 -8.40 -0.73 -0.33
CA GLY A 61 -9.59 -0.98 -1.13
C GLY A 61 -10.46 -2.10 -0.54
N GLN A 62 -9.84 -3.17 -0.08
CA GLN A 62 -10.51 -4.23 0.69
C GLN A 62 -11.11 -3.72 2.00
N ALA A 63 -10.35 -2.88 2.70
CA ALA A 63 -10.76 -2.30 3.97
C ALA A 63 -11.97 -1.37 3.82
N LEU A 64 -11.92 -0.38 2.93
CA LEU A 64 -12.94 0.67 2.83
C LEU A 64 -14.11 0.32 1.90
N PHE A 65 -13.87 -0.48 0.87
CA PHE A 65 -14.84 -0.73 -0.22
C PHE A 65 -15.21 -2.20 -0.33
N ARG A 66 -15.40 -2.90 0.80
CA ARG A 66 -15.60 -4.36 0.83
C ARG A 66 -16.76 -4.86 -0.04
N ASN A 67 -17.83 -4.09 -0.20
CA ASN A 67 -19.02 -4.48 -0.94
C ASN A 67 -18.96 -4.16 -2.44
N GLU A 68 -17.90 -3.49 -2.89
CA GLU A 68 -17.74 -3.08 -4.29
C GLU A 68 -17.16 -4.18 -5.17
N THR A 69 -17.20 -3.99 -6.49
CA THR A 69 -16.56 -4.92 -7.43
C THR A 69 -15.02 -4.89 -7.28
N PRO A 70 -14.29 -6.00 -7.55
CA PRO A 70 -12.85 -6.07 -7.35
C PRO A 70 -12.05 -4.97 -8.06
N PHE A 71 -12.49 -4.57 -9.25
CA PHE A 71 -11.88 -3.48 -10.01
C PHE A 71 -12.10 -2.12 -9.32
N MET A 72 -13.32 -1.88 -8.83
CA MET A 72 -13.67 -0.64 -8.13
C MET A 72 -12.90 -0.54 -6.80
N LYS A 73 -12.75 -1.65 -6.07
CA LYS A 73 -11.90 -1.73 -4.87
C LYS A 73 -10.47 -1.30 -5.15
N LEU A 74 -9.87 -1.83 -6.21
CA LEU A 74 -8.50 -1.48 -6.58
C LEU A 74 -8.39 -0.02 -7.03
N MET A 75 -9.33 0.46 -7.83
CA MET A 75 -9.31 1.84 -8.32
C MET A 75 -9.46 2.86 -7.18
N LEU A 76 -10.45 2.66 -6.31
CA LEU A 76 -10.69 3.53 -5.15
C LEU A 76 -9.59 3.37 -4.09
N GLY A 77 -9.14 2.14 -3.83
CA GLY A 77 -7.99 1.88 -2.96
C GLY A 77 -6.75 2.64 -3.44
N ASN A 78 -6.50 2.66 -4.75
CA ASN A 78 -5.38 3.36 -5.34
C ASN A 78 -5.53 4.89 -5.21
N LEU A 79 -6.75 5.40 -5.41
CA LEU A 79 -7.06 6.81 -5.20
C LEU A 79 -6.73 7.23 -3.76
N ILE A 80 -7.16 6.44 -2.76
CA ILE A 80 -6.88 6.73 -1.35
C ILE A 80 -5.38 6.65 -1.05
N VAL A 81 -4.64 5.67 -1.62
CA VAL A 81 -3.18 5.60 -1.49
C VAL A 81 -2.51 6.85 -2.04
N ILE A 82 -2.88 7.30 -3.24
CA ILE A 82 -2.30 8.50 -3.87
C ILE A 82 -2.59 9.74 -3.02
N VAL A 83 -3.84 9.91 -2.55
CA VAL A 83 -4.21 11.02 -1.67
C VAL A 83 -3.41 10.97 -0.37
N THR A 84 -3.25 9.79 0.22
CA THR A 84 -2.47 9.61 1.45
C THR A 84 -1.01 9.97 1.24
N LEU A 85 -0.39 9.50 0.14
CA LEU A 85 0.98 9.84 -0.23
C LEU A 85 1.15 11.33 -0.52
N GLY A 86 0.17 11.96 -1.18
CA GLY A 86 0.17 13.39 -1.45
C GLY A 86 0.11 14.21 -0.18
N ILE A 87 -0.81 13.90 0.74
CA ILE A 87 -0.95 14.60 2.02
C ILE A 87 0.30 14.39 2.88
N THR A 88 0.76 13.15 3.03
CA THR A 88 1.95 12.85 3.85
C THR A 88 3.21 13.45 3.24
N GLY A 89 3.38 13.42 1.91
CA GLY A 89 4.48 14.08 1.21
C GLY A 89 4.45 15.59 1.36
N TRP A 90 3.27 16.20 1.29
CA TRP A 90 3.10 17.63 1.51
C TRP A 90 3.43 18.04 2.95
N ILE A 91 2.94 17.30 3.95
CA ILE A 91 3.26 17.52 5.37
C ILE A 91 4.77 17.37 5.60
N ALA A 92 5.38 16.35 5.01
CA ALA A 92 6.82 16.11 5.10
C ALA A 92 7.61 17.31 4.55
N MET A 93 7.20 17.85 3.40
CA MET A 93 7.83 19.03 2.78
C MET A 93 7.79 20.27 3.67
N ILE A 94 6.70 20.47 4.41
CA ILE A 94 6.53 21.62 5.32
C ILE A 94 7.38 21.47 6.57
N LEU A 95 7.47 20.26 7.13
CA LEU A 95 8.17 20.00 8.40
C LEU A 95 9.68 19.89 8.24
N HIS A 96 10.13 19.26 7.15
CA HIS A 96 11.54 19.07 6.83
C HIS A 96 11.70 19.23 5.32
N ASN A 97 12.52 20.20 4.90
CA ASN A 97 12.94 20.35 3.51
C ASN A 97 13.21 18.95 2.90
N LEU A 98 12.49 18.60 1.83
CA LEU A 98 12.22 17.20 1.41
C LEU A 98 13.51 16.37 1.30
N ASP A 99 13.86 15.63 2.35
CA ASP A 99 15.08 14.82 2.40
C ASP A 99 14.77 13.32 2.28
N ASN A 100 15.78 12.50 2.00
CA ASN A 100 15.62 11.07 1.80
C ASN A 100 15.04 10.36 3.04
N THR A 101 15.31 10.88 4.24
CA THR A 101 14.74 10.43 5.52
C THR A 101 13.27 10.78 5.65
N SER A 102 12.84 11.96 5.21
CA SER A 102 11.42 12.34 5.20
C SER A 102 10.60 11.45 4.27
N THR A 103 11.19 11.01 3.16
CA THR A 103 10.54 10.11 2.20
C THR A 103 10.29 8.70 2.79
N LEU A 104 11.21 8.20 3.62
CA LEU A 104 11.00 6.95 4.37
C LEU A 104 9.79 7.05 5.31
N ILE A 105 9.68 8.16 6.04
CA ILE A 105 8.59 8.39 6.98
C ILE A 105 7.25 8.40 6.25
N VAL A 106 7.17 9.04 5.09
CA VAL A 106 5.97 9.06 4.23
C VAL A 106 5.52 7.65 3.85
N PHE A 107 6.46 6.81 3.39
CA PHE A 107 6.15 5.42 3.03
C PHE A 107 5.75 4.58 4.25
N LEU A 108 6.43 4.73 5.38
CA LEU A 108 6.11 4.02 6.62
C LEU A 108 4.73 4.41 7.18
N VAL A 109 4.38 5.70 7.17
CA VAL A 109 3.06 6.18 7.60
C VAL A 109 1.97 5.61 6.70
N THR A 110 2.17 5.66 5.37
CA THR A 110 1.21 5.11 4.41
C THR A 110 1.05 3.60 4.58
N ALA A 111 2.14 2.85 4.75
CA ALA A 111 2.11 1.41 5.02
C ALA A 111 1.40 1.08 6.34
N SER A 112 1.65 1.87 7.38
CA SER A 112 1.02 1.72 8.70
C SER A 112 -0.48 1.94 8.61
N ILE A 113 -0.94 2.98 7.91
CA ILE A 113 -2.37 3.24 7.68
C ILE A 113 -3.01 2.07 6.95
N ALA A 114 -2.40 1.58 5.86
CA ALA A 114 -2.89 0.44 5.12
C ALA A 114 -2.99 -0.83 5.98
N ALA A 115 -1.97 -1.12 6.80
CA ALA A 115 -1.93 -2.27 7.70
C ALA A 115 -2.95 -2.17 8.84
N ILE A 116 -3.08 -1.00 9.47
CA ILE A 116 -4.01 -0.77 10.58
C ILE A 116 -5.46 -0.88 10.10
N LEU A 117 -5.80 -0.26 8.96
CA LEU A 117 -7.14 -0.32 8.38
C LEU A 117 -7.53 -1.76 8.07
N ASN A 118 -6.64 -2.51 7.42
CA ASN A 118 -6.88 -3.90 7.07
C ASN A 118 -7.02 -4.81 8.31
N LYS A 119 -6.20 -4.59 9.35
CA LYS A 119 -6.28 -5.34 10.62
C LYS A 119 -7.56 -5.04 11.40
N ARG A 120 -7.95 -3.76 11.52
CA ARG A 120 -9.18 -3.35 12.24
C ARG A 120 -10.43 -3.95 11.60
N MET A 121 -10.50 -3.96 10.28
CA MET A 121 -11.65 -4.53 9.55
C MET A 121 -11.77 -6.04 9.77
N ASN A 122 -10.65 -6.77 9.67
CA ASN A 122 -10.66 -8.23 9.88
C ASN A 122 -11.01 -8.61 11.33
N SER A 123 -10.59 -7.81 12.31
CA SER A 123 -10.97 -8.02 13.71
C SER A 123 -12.46 -7.76 13.98
N SER A 124 -13.09 -6.83 13.27
CA SER A 124 -14.53 -6.56 13.40
C SER A 124 -15.42 -7.65 12.81
N ASN A 125 -14.87 -8.48 11.92
CA ASN A 125 -15.58 -9.57 11.26
C ASN A 125 -15.44 -10.94 11.98
N GLY A 126 -14.68 -11.01 13.07
CA GLY A 126 -14.50 -12.23 13.88
C GLY A 126 -15.52 -12.37 15.02
N THR A 127 -16.52 -11.49 15.09
CA THR A 127 -17.54 -11.42 16.14
C THR A 127 -18.97 -11.54 15.62
N GLU A 128 -19.16 -12.00 14.38
CA GLU A 128 -20.47 -12.42 13.84
C GLU A 128 -20.50 -13.93 13.59
#